data_AF-A0A1Q3B7K1-F1
#
_entry.id   AF-A0A1Q3B7K1-F1
#
_cell.length_a   1.000
_cell.length_b   1.000
_cell.length_c   1.000
_cell.angle_alpha   90.00
_cell.angle_beta   90.00
_cell.angle_gamma   90.00
#
_symmetry.space_group_name_H-M   'P 1'
#
loop_
_entity.id
_entity.type
_entity.pdbx_description
1 polymer ?
#
loop_
_entity_poly.entity_id
_entity_poly.type
_entity_poly.pdbx_seq_one_letter_code
_entity_poly.pdbx_strand_id
1 'polypeptide(L)'
;MSGQKINLQKSRIFFFNNVSAGKANQLSRARGIPLAANLGWFLGAQLLHERVSKSTFSSVIYMVNQQLSGWKAKNISFARPCTLIQSVISYNLYLYHAT
;
A
#
# COMPACT_ATOMS: atom_id res chain seq x y z
N MET A 1 -15.88 -6.30 24.70
CA MET A 1 -15.75 -5.29 23.62
C MET A 1 -14.79 -4.22 24.10
N SER A 2 -13.81 -3.80 23.29
CA SER A 2 -12.66 -2.95 23.72
C SER A 2 -12.98 -1.45 23.95
N GLY A 3 -14.24 -1.01 23.77
CA GLY A 3 -14.63 0.40 23.95
C GLY A 3 -14.10 1.38 22.90
N GLN A 4 -13.40 0.89 21.88
CA GLN A 4 -12.80 1.72 20.84
C GLN A 4 -13.87 2.33 19.91
N LYS A 5 -13.74 3.63 19.61
CA LYS A 5 -14.62 4.37 18.71
C LYS A 5 -13.98 4.49 17.32
N ILE A 6 -14.79 4.32 16.28
CA ILE A 6 -14.37 4.46 14.88
C ILE A 6 -14.49 5.94 14.48
N ASN A 7 -13.48 6.47 13.79
CA ASN A 7 -13.53 7.82 13.21
C ASN A 7 -14.12 7.75 11.79
N LEU A 8 -15.41 8.05 11.65
CA LEU A 8 -16.13 7.99 10.38
C LEU A 8 -15.61 8.94 9.30
N GLN A 9 -14.93 10.04 9.67
CA GLN A 9 -14.33 10.97 8.70
C GLN A 9 -13.07 10.39 8.05
N LYS A 10 -12.33 9.55 8.78
CA LYS A 10 -11.11 8.89 8.29
C LYS A 10 -11.38 7.50 7.72
N SER A 11 -12.51 6.89 8.08
CA SER A 11 -12.87 5.55 7.62
C SER A 11 -13.53 5.56 6.23
N ARG A 12 -13.25 4.51 5.47
CA ARG A 12 -13.89 4.20 4.19
C ARG A 12 -14.19 2.71 4.14
N ILE A 13 -15.28 2.32 3.47
CA ILE A 13 -15.59 0.91 3.20
C ILE A 13 -15.34 0.64 1.72
N PHE A 14 -14.58 -0.41 1.43
CA PHE A 14 -14.42 -0.96 0.09
C PHE A 14 -15.05 -2.35 0.02
N PHE A 15 -15.67 -2.68 -1.11
CA PHE A 15 -16.18 -4.02 -1.38
C PHE A 15 -15.53 -4.56 -2.65
N PHE A 16 -15.09 -5.82 -2.59
CA PHE A 16 -14.62 -6.54 -3.78
C PHE A 16 -15.78 -6.85 -4.74
N ASN A 17 -15.43 -7.20 -5.98
CA ASN A 17 -16.35 -7.42 -7.11
C ASN A 17 -17.49 -8.43 -6.88
N ASN A 18 -17.47 -9.18 -5.77
CA ASN A 18 -18.51 -10.13 -5.39
C ASN A 18 -19.74 -9.47 -4.71
N VAL A 19 -19.74 -8.15 -4.53
CA VAL A 19 -20.86 -7.40 -3.92
C VAL A 19 -21.50 -6.49 -4.95
N SER A 20 -22.82 -6.64 -5.16
CA SER A 20 -23.56 -5.75 -6.06
C SER A 20 -23.55 -4.30 -5.54
N ALA A 21 -23.51 -3.33 -6.45
CA ALA A 21 -23.48 -1.91 -6.09
C ALA A 21 -24.65 -1.50 -5.19
N GLY A 22 -25.84 -2.09 -5.38
CA GLY A 22 -27.01 -1.86 -4.53
C GLY A 22 -26.77 -2.31 -3.08
N LYS A 23 -26.22 -3.52 -2.89
CA LYS A 23 -25.90 -4.07 -1.57
C LYS A 23 -24.78 -3.30 -0.90
N ALA A 24 -23.76 -2.91 -1.65
CA ALA A 24 -22.65 -2.10 -1.17
C ALA A 24 -23.14 -0.73 -0.65
N ASN A 25 -24.02 -0.05 -1.40
CA ASN A 25 -24.62 1.22 -1.00
C ASN A 25 -25.52 1.07 0.24
N GLN A 26 -26.32 0.01 0.30
CA GLN A 26 -27.16 -0.27 1.46
C GLN A 26 -26.31 -0.44 2.73
N LEU A 27 -25.23 -1.22 2.65
CA LEU A 27 -24.31 -1.45 3.78
C LEU A 27 -23.56 -0.18 4.17
N SER A 28 -23.08 0.60 3.20
CA SER A 28 -22.42 1.90 3.46
C SER A 28 -23.35 2.86 4.21
N ARG A 29 -24.61 3.00 3.76
CA ARG A 29 -25.63 3.82 4.44
C ARG A 29 -25.95 3.30 5.84
N ALA A 30 -26.15 2.00 5.99
CA ALA A 30 -26.45 1.39 7.28
C ALA A 30 -25.32 1.58 8.31
N ARG A 31 -24.06 1.70 7.86
CA ARG A 31 -22.89 1.90 8.72
C ARG A 31 -22.44 3.36 8.85
N GLY A 32 -22.99 4.27 8.05
CA GLY A 32 -22.58 5.67 8.03
C GLY A 32 -21.14 5.91 7.55
N ILE A 33 -20.53 4.94 6.87
CA ILE A 33 -19.15 5.06 6.36
C ILE A 33 -19.19 5.15 4.83
N PRO A 34 -18.59 6.19 4.23
CA PRO A 34 -18.56 6.36 2.78
C PRO A 34 -17.87 5.21 2.04
N LEU A 35 -18.38 4.91 0.84
CA LEU A 35 -17.74 3.98 -0.08
C LEU A 35 -16.40 4.53 -0.62
N ALA A 36 -15.39 3.68 -0.64
CA ALA A 36 -14.14 3.92 -1.33
C ALA A 36 -14.20 3.38 -2.77
N ALA A 37 -13.69 4.16 -3.72
CA ALA A 37 -13.51 3.71 -5.10
C ALA A 37 -12.33 2.72 -5.25
N ASN A 38 -11.32 2.86 -4.40
CA ASN A 38 -10.16 1.98 -4.26
C ASN A 38 -9.66 2.05 -2.80
N LEU A 39 -8.88 1.06 -2.36
CA LEU A 39 -8.28 1.11 -1.01
C LEU A 39 -7.12 2.12 -0.90
N GLY A 40 -6.57 2.60 -2.02
CA GLY A 40 -5.56 3.66 -2.04
C GLY A 40 -4.25 3.29 -1.36
N TRP A 41 -3.48 4.31 -0.95
CA TRP A 41 -2.26 4.15 -0.17
C TRP A 41 -2.56 4.23 1.32
N PHE A 42 -2.03 3.26 2.07
CA PHE A 42 -2.13 3.24 3.53
C PHE A 42 -0.77 2.88 4.12
N LEU A 43 -0.30 3.69 5.07
CA LEU A 43 0.99 3.51 5.74
C LEU A 43 2.19 3.35 4.79
N GLY A 44 2.15 4.00 3.63
CA GLY A 44 3.25 3.94 2.65
C GLY A 44 3.24 2.72 1.72
N ALA A 45 2.19 1.89 1.78
CA ALA A 45 1.96 0.79 0.84
C ALA A 45 0.62 0.98 0.12
N GLN A 46 0.55 0.55 -1.13
CA GLN A 46 -0.73 0.52 -1.86
C GLN A 46 -1.52 -0.71 -1.40
N LEU A 47 -2.72 -0.48 -0.86
CA LEU A 47 -3.62 -1.55 -0.48
C LEU A 47 -4.18 -2.22 -1.73
N LEU A 48 -3.83 -3.49 -1.91
CA LEU A 48 -4.14 -4.26 -3.10
C LEU A 48 -5.62 -4.64 -3.11
N HIS A 49 -6.33 -4.21 -4.15
CA HIS A 49 -7.76 -4.46 -4.31
C HIS A 49 -8.11 -5.16 -5.63
N GLU A 50 -7.12 -5.32 -6.50
CA GLU A 50 -7.22 -6.04 -7.77
C GLU A 50 -6.20 -7.18 -7.82
N ARG A 51 -6.28 -7.98 -8.87
CA ARG A 51 -5.30 -9.04 -9.12
C ARG A 51 -3.90 -8.43 -9.24
N VAL A 52 -2.97 -8.95 -8.45
CA VAL A 52 -1.56 -8.51 -8.49
C VAL A 52 -1.01 -8.68 -9.90
N SER A 53 -0.59 -7.58 -10.49
CA SER A 53 0.10 -7.53 -11.78
C SER A 53 1.44 -6.82 -11.65
N LYS A 54 2.26 -6.80 -12.72
CA LYS A 54 3.55 -6.09 -12.71
C LYS A 54 3.43 -4.61 -12.37
N SER A 55 2.32 -3.96 -12.74
CA SER A 55 2.11 -2.53 -12.46
C SER A 55 1.90 -2.23 -10.97
N THR A 56 1.49 -3.23 -10.18
CA THR A 56 1.34 -3.14 -8.73
C THR A 56 2.65 -2.77 -8.03
N PHE A 57 3.77 -3.24 -8.57
CA PHE A 57 5.10 -3.02 -8.00
C PHE A 57 5.79 -1.78 -8.54
N SER A 58 5.17 -1.04 -9.47
CA SER A 58 5.75 0.16 -10.08
C SER A 58 6.18 1.19 -9.03
N SER A 59 5.41 1.32 -7.95
CA SER A 59 5.71 2.22 -6.83
C SER A 59 6.98 1.81 -6.07
N VAL A 60 7.13 0.51 -5.77
CA VAL A 60 8.33 -0.04 -5.13
C VAL A 60 9.54 0.14 -6.04
N ILE A 61 9.38 -0.20 -7.33
CA ILE A 61 10.42 -0.04 -8.34
C ILE A 61 10.84 1.44 -8.42
N TYR A 62 9.90 2.38 -8.41
CA TYR A 62 10.19 3.80 -8.42
C TYR A 62 10.97 4.25 -7.17
N MET A 63 10.58 3.79 -5.98
CA MET A 63 11.30 4.10 -4.74
C MET A 63 12.73 3.54 -4.73
N VAL A 64 12.91 2.28 -5.16
CA VAL A 64 14.24 1.67 -5.29
C VAL A 64 15.09 2.45 -6.30
N ASN A 65 14.53 2.83 -7.45
CA ASN A 65 15.25 3.63 -8.45
C ASN A 65 15.66 5.01 -7.93
N GLN A 66 14.82 5.68 -7.13
CA GLN A 66 15.19 6.96 -6.51
C GLN A 66 16.37 6.80 -5.54
N GLN A 67 16.36 5.76 -4.72
CA GLN A 67 17.46 5.48 -3.80
C GLN A 67 18.76 5.16 -4.55
N LEU A 68 18.67 4.30 -5.58
CA LEU A 68 19.80 3.97 -6.44
C LEU A 68 20.37 5.20 -7.14
N SER A 69 19.53 6.11 -7.62
CA SER A 69 19.96 7.36 -8.26
C SER A 69 20.65 8.29 -7.25
N GLY A 70 20.06 8.45 -6.06
CA GLY A 70 20.68 9.20 -4.95
C GLY A 70 22.03 8.61 -4.49
N TRP A 71 22.19 7.28 -4.55
CA TRP A 71 23.44 6.61 -4.26
C TRP A 71 24.45 6.72 -5.39
N LYS A 72 24.03 6.74 -6.66
CA LYS A 72 24.95 6.99 -7.79
C LYS A 72 25.56 8.40 -7.71
N ALA A 73 24.80 9.38 -7.23
CA ALA A 73 25.28 10.75 -7.03
C ALA A 73 26.29 10.89 -5.87
N LYS A 74 26.26 9.98 -4.89
CA LYS A 74 27.24 9.91 -3.80
C LYS A 74 28.28 8.85 -4.17
N ASN A 75 29.54 9.19 -4.42
CA ASN A 75 30.60 8.21 -4.70
C ASN A 75 30.88 7.30 -3.48
N ILE A 76 30.02 6.29 -3.23
CA ILE A 76 30.19 5.32 -2.14
C ILE A 76 30.84 4.07 -2.73
N SER A 77 32.01 3.66 -2.21
CA SER A 77 32.75 2.46 -2.63
C SER A 77 31.84 1.24 -2.85
N PHE A 78 31.98 0.56 -4.00
CA PHE A 78 31.09 -0.45 -4.60
C PHE A 78 30.52 -1.55 -3.67
N ALA A 79 31.21 -1.94 -2.59
CA ALA A 79 30.75 -2.96 -1.65
C ALA A 79 29.64 -2.50 -0.68
N ARG A 80 29.62 -1.20 -0.33
CA ARG A 80 28.65 -0.62 0.62
C ARG A 80 27.25 -0.41 0.01
N PRO A 81 27.12 0.05 -1.24
CA PRO A 81 25.83 0.10 -1.92
C PRO A 81 25.19 -1.28 -2.06
N CYS A 82 25.91 -2.35 -2.40
CA CYS A 82 25.29 -3.68 -2.57
C CYS A 82 24.63 -4.21 -1.29
N THR A 83 25.31 -4.08 -0.15
CA THR A 83 24.75 -4.48 1.16
C THR A 83 23.58 -3.58 1.57
N LEU A 84 23.64 -2.29 1.26
CA LEU A 84 22.54 -1.36 1.50
C LEU A 84 21.33 -1.63 0.58
N ILE A 85 21.56 -1.89 -0.71
CA ILE A 85 20.54 -2.31 -1.68
C ILE A 85 19.85 -3.58 -1.17
N GLN A 86 20.62 -4.60 -0.79
CA GLN A 86 20.08 -5.88 -0.34
C GLN A 86 19.22 -5.71 0.93
N SER A 87 19.72 -4.99 1.94
CA SER A 87 18.96 -4.74 3.17
C SER A 87 17.67 -3.94 2.92
N VAL A 88 17.73 -2.90 2.08
CA VAL A 88 16.56 -2.06 1.80
C VAL A 88 15.54 -2.77 0.92
N ILE A 89 15.96 -3.52 -0.09
CA ILE A 89 15.05 -4.34 -0.91
C ILE A 89 14.41 -5.41 -0.04
N SER A 90 15.17 -6.14 0.78
CA SER A 90 14.62 -7.15 1.68
C SER A 90 13.63 -6.55 2.67
N TYR A 91 13.90 -5.38 3.22
CA TYR A 91 12.97 -4.68 4.12
C TYR A 91 11.67 -4.27 3.42
N ASN A 92 11.76 -3.64 2.24
CA ASN A 92 10.59 -3.20 1.49
C ASN A 92 9.75 -4.39 0.98
N LEU A 93 10.41 -5.48 0.58
CA LEU A 93 9.74 -6.70 0.16
C LEU A 93 9.06 -7.40 1.34
N TYR A 94 9.70 -7.42 2.52
CA TYR A 94 9.12 -7.97 3.73
C TYR A 94 7.85 -7.22 4.15
N LEU A 95 7.89 -5.89 4.13
CA LEU A 95 6.69 -5.06 4.38
C LEU A 95 5.56 -5.32 3.39
N TYR A 96 5.89 -5.69 2.15
CA TYR A 96 4.89 -6.03 1.12
C TYR A 96 4.24 -7.41 1.30
N HIS A 97 4.91 -8.36 1.96
CA HIS A 97 4.39 -9.72 2.19
C HIS A 97 3.70 -9.89 3.54
N ALA A 98 3.93 -9.00 4.51
CA ALA A 98 3.33 -9.04 5.84
C ALA A 98 1.94 -8.37 5.92
N THR A 99 1.45 -7.82 4.81
CA THR A 99 0.12 -7.19 4.64
C THR A 99 -0.79 -8.04 3.78
#